data_AF-A0AAA9ZDC6-F1
#
_entry.id   AF-A0AAA9ZDC6-F1
#
_cell.length_a   1.000
_cell.length_b   1.000
_cell.length_c   1.000
_cell.angle_alpha   90.00
_cell.angle_beta   90.00
_cell.angle_gamma   90.00
#
_symmetry.space_group_name_H-M   'P 1'
#
loop_
_entity.id
_entity.type
_entity.pdbx_description
1 polymer ?
#
loop_
_entity_poly.entity_id
_entity_poly.type
_entity_poly.pdbx_seq_one_letter_code
_entity_poly.pdbx_strand_id
1 'polypeptide(L)'
;MQAVAEPSYLNIRESKLSRWQLIQTMLQHFWKRWISECLPELQIRSKWLKRKDIPLGALVLIVDQNAPPLHWQLGRITAIHPGPDGVTRVVSLRTSKGDYKRAVSEICLLPLEMDKED
;
A
#
# COMPACT_ATOMS: atom_id res chain seq x y z
N MET A 1 -13.47 13.93 -9.72
CA MET A 1 -12.57 13.78 -10.88
C MET A 1 -11.78 12.49 -10.69
N GLN A 2 -11.97 11.49 -11.55
CA GLN A 2 -11.21 10.26 -11.49
C GLN A 2 -10.12 10.35 -12.56
N ALA A 3 -8.86 10.35 -12.15
CA ALA A 3 -7.75 10.30 -13.09
C ALA A 3 -7.86 9.01 -13.91
N VAL A 4 -7.85 9.14 -15.24
CA VAL A 4 -7.85 7.99 -16.15
C VAL A 4 -6.55 7.23 -15.94
N ALA A 5 -6.63 5.89 -15.85
CA ALA A 5 -5.44 5.05 -15.74
C ALA A 5 -4.54 5.28 -16.96
N GLU A 6 -3.34 5.80 -16.73
CA GLU A 6 -2.39 6.05 -17.80
C GLU A 6 -1.86 4.73 -18.36
N PRO A 7 -1.71 4.59 -19.69
CA PRO A 7 -1.11 3.40 -20.28
C PRO A 7 0.35 3.27 -19.84
N SER A 8 0.80 2.05 -19.59
CA SER A 8 2.19 1.80 -19.20
C SER A 8 3.13 1.98 -20.39
N TYR A 9 4.16 2.82 -20.23
CA TYR A 9 5.18 3.08 -21.25
C TYR A 9 6.51 2.36 -20.96
N LEU A 10 6.58 1.57 -19.89
CA LEU A 10 7.80 0.94 -19.36
C LEU A 10 8.51 0.00 -20.35
N ASN A 11 7.77 -0.56 -21.33
CA ASN A 11 8.29 -1.54 -22.28
C ASN A 11 8.52 -0.96 -23.69
N ILE A 12 8.32 0.35 -23.88
CA ILE A 12 8.48 1.01 -25.17
C ILE A 12 9.89 1.58 -25.26
N ARG A 13 10.56 1.38 -26.41
CA ARG A 13 11.87 1.98 -26.68
C ARG A 13 11.77 3.51 -26.58
N GLU A 14 12.67 4.13 -25.82
CA GLU A 14 12.67 5.59 -25.59
C GLU A 14 12.66 6.41 -26.89
N SER A 15 13.32 5.92 -27.94
CA SER A 15 13.35 6.57 -29.27
C SER A 15 11.99 6.66 -29.97
N LYS A 16 10.97 5.94 -29.48
CA LYS A 16 9.59 5.97 -30.00
C LYS A 16 8.65 6.77 -29.10
N LEU A 17 9.13 7.32 -27.99
CA LEU A 17 8.32 8.08 -27.06
C LEU A 17 8.38 9.57 -27.40
N SER A 18 7.22 10.22 -27.39
CA SER A 18 7.16 11.68 -27.32
C SER A 18 7.80 12.18 -26.01
N ARG A 19 8.22 13.45 -25.98
CA ARG A 19 8.79 14.05 -24.76
C ARG A 19 7.85 13.94 -23.55
N TRP A 20 6.54 14.01 -23.77
CA TRP A 20 5.55 13.79 -22.71
C TRP A 20 5.56 12.35 -22.21
N GLN A 21 5.51 11.37 -23.12
CA GLN A 21 5.54 9.96 -22.74
C GLN A 21 6.85 9.58 -22.04
N LEU A 22 7.98 10.18 -22.41
CA LEU A 22 9.25 9.98 -21.72
C LEU A 22 9.18 10.44 -20.26
N ILE A 23 8.63 11.63 -20.00
CA ILE A 23 8.40 12.14 -18.64
C ILE A 23 7.47 11.18 -17.87
N GLN A 24 6.40 10.69 -18.52
CA GLN A 24 5.50 9.72 -17.90
C GLN A 24 6.19 8.39 -17.56
N THR A 25 7.05 7.87 -18.43
CA THR A 25 7.87 6.69 -18.15
C THR A 25 8.76 6.90 -16.93
N MET A 26 9.42 8.06 -16.81
CA MET A 26 10.25 8.41 -15.66
C MET A 26 9.44 8.47 -14.36
N LEU A 27 8.25 9.07 -14.41
CA LEU A 27 7.32 9.10 -13.27
C LEU A 27 6.84 7.69 -12.89
N GLN A 28 6.48 6.86 -13.87
CA GLN A 28 6.06 5.47 -13.64
C GLN A 28 7.19 4.66 -12.99
N HIS A 29 8.44 4.81 -13.45
CA HIS A 29 9.60 4.19 -12.82
C HIS A 29 9.83 4.70 -11.40
N PHE A 30 9.74 6.01 -11.18
CA PHE A 30 9.86 6.62 -9.86
C PHE A 30 8.82 6.04 -8.90
N TRP A 31 7.54 6.08 -9.25
CA TRP A 31 6.47 5.59 -8.39
C TRP A 31 6.56 4.09 -8.12
N LYS A 32 6.93 3.29 -9.12
CA LYS A 32 7.17 1.86 -8.94
C LYS A 32 8.26 1.58 -7.91
N ARG A 33 9.38 2.32 -7.98
CA ARG A 33 10.48 2.21 -7.02
C ARG A 33 10.08 2.75 -5.64
N TRP A 34 9.51 3.95 -5.59
CA TRP A 34 9.02 4.58 -4.38
C TRP A 34 8.05 3.67 -3.60
N ILE A 35 7.06 3.08 -4.26
CA ILE A 35 6.12 2.15 -3.61
C ILE A 35 6.84 0.89 -3.08
N SER A 36 7.77 0.35 -3.86
CA SER A 36 8.57 -0.82 -3.48
C SER A 36 9.50 -0.55 -2.30
N GLU A 37 9.97 0.68 -2.13
CA GLU A 37 10.95 1.07 -1.10
C GLU A 37 10.27 1.66 0.15
N CYS A 38 9.20 2.47 0.00
CA CYS A 38 8.48 3.07 1.11
C CYS A 38 7.70 2.08 1.96
N LEU A 39 7.13 1.03 1.37
CA LEU A 39 6.41 -0.01 2.12
C LEU A 39 7.33 -0.69 3.15
N PRO A 40 8.52 -1.19 2.76
CA PRO A 40 9.52 -1.71 3.69
C PRO A 40 10.02 -0.71 4.73
N GLU A 41 10.15 0.58 4.41
CA GLU A 41 10.61 1.59 5.36
C GLU A 41 9.55 1.95 6.41
N LEU A 42 8.29 2.05 5.98
CA LEU A 42 7.16 2.31 6.89
C LEU A 42 6.80 1.07 7.72
N GLN A 43 6.96 -0.13 7.17
CA GLN A 43 7.01 -1.37 7.95
C GLN A 43 8.42 -1.59 8.48
N ILE A 44 8.82 -0.89 9.54
CA ILE A 44 10.10 -1.13 10.25
C ILE A 44 10.24 -2.64 10.55
N ARG A 45 10.94 -3.36 9.67
CA ARG A 45 11.32 -4.76 9.85
C ARG A 45 12.60 -4.76 10.64
N SER A 46 12.49 -4.46 11.92
CA SER A 46 13.62 -4.68 12.81
C SER A 46 13.81 -6.19 12.95
N LYS A 47 14.99 -6.65 12.54
CA LYS A 47 15.46 -8.03 12.59
C LYS A 47 15.43 -8.65 14.01
N TRP A 48 15.18 -7.82 15.03
CA TRP A 48 15.21 -8.19 16.45
C TRP A 48 14.07 -7.58 17.31
N LEU A 49 13.18 -6.75 16.74
CA LEU A 49 11.98 -6.29 17.46
C LEU A 49 10.87 -7.31 17.33
N LYS A 50 10.14 -7.50 18.43
CA LYS A 50 8.82 -8.14 18.43
C LYS A 50 7.99 -7.58 17.27
N ARG A 51 7.39 -8.48 16.48
CA ARG A 51 6.40 -8.11 15.45
C ARG A 51 5.41 -7.15 16.11
N LYS A 52 5.20 -5.96 15.52
CA LYS A 52 4.14 -5.07 15.97
C LYS A 52 2.83 -5.81 15.80
N ASP A 53 2.13 -6.01 16.90
CA ASP A 53 0.75 -6.48 16.86
C ASP A 53 -0.07 -5.49 16.04
N ILE A 54 -0.93 -6.03 15.19
CA ILE A 54 -1.80 -5.25 14.33
C ILE A 54 -3.09 -5.04 15.11
N PRO A 55 -3.40 -3.81 15.58
CA PRO A 55 -4.58 -3.62 16.39
C PRO A 55 -5.84 -3.70 15.53
N LEU A 56 -6.87 -4.36 16.07
CA LEU A 56 -8.19 -4.33 15.46
C LEU A 56 -8.72 -2.89 15.52
N GLY A 57 -9.32 -2.41 14.44
CA GLY A 57 -9.77 -1.03 14.32
C GLY A 57 -8.70 -0.02 13.91
N ALA A 58 -7.44 -0.45 13.70
CA ALA A 58 -6.38 0.45 13.26
C ALA A 58 -6.63 1.00 11.85
N LEU A 59 -6.16 2.22 11.62
CA LEU A 59 -6.18 2.89 10.33
C LEU A 59 -4.91 2.55 9.54
N VAL A 60 -5.11 2.13 8.30
CA VAL A 60 -4.05 1.67 7.40
C VAL A 60 -4.17 2.29 6.03
N LEU A 61 -3.04 2.55 5.39
CA LEU A 61 -2.96 2.78 3.96
C LEU A 61 -2.87 1.45 3.23
N ILE A 62 -3.73 1.25 2.24
CA ILE A 62 -3.68 0.11 1.32
C ILE A 62 -2.77 0.49 0.18
N VAL A 63 -1.78 -0.37 -0.07
CA VAL A 63 -0.86 -0.21 -1.17
C VAL A 63 -1.27 -1.12 -2.31
N ASP A 64 -1.72 -0.49 -3.39
CA ASP A 64 -2.04 -1.16 -4.63
C ASP A 64 -1.01 -0.74 -5.68
N GLN A 65 -0.25 -1.72 -6.20
CA GLN A 65 0.78 -1.48 -7.21
C GLN A 65 0.20 -1.02 -8.55
N ASN A 66 -1.09 -1.26 -8.77
CA ASN A 66 -1.80 -0.88 -10.00
C ASN A 66 -2.60 0.42 -9.82
N ALA A 67 -2.61 1.01 -8.62
CA ALA A 67 -3.29 2.27 -8.40
C ALA A 67 -2.57 3.42 -9.13
N PRO A 68 -3.32 4.44 -9.61
CA PRO A 68 -2.71 5.64 -10.13
C PRO A 68 -1.77 6.28 -9.10
N PRO A 69 -0.70 6.96 -9.56
CA PRO A 69 0.14 7.77 -8.69
C PRO A 69 -0.68 8.66 -7.75
N LEU A 70 -0.24 8.81 -6.51
CA LEU A 70 -0.91 9.60 -5.45
C LEU A 70 -2.27 9.08 -4.99
N HIS A 71 -2.75 7.93 -5.48
CA HIS A 71 -3.97 7.32 -4.99
C HIS A 71 -3.69 6.39 -3.79
N TRP A 72 -3.75 6.96 -2.59
CA TRP A 72 -3.59 6.21 -1.35
C TRP A 72 -4.96 5.85 -0.77
N GLN A 73 -5.38 4.60 -0.96
CA GLN A 73 -6.66 4.12 -0.42
C GLN A 73 -6.52 3.87 1.08
N LEU A 74 -7.38 4.52 1.86
CA LEU A 74 -7.41 4.36 3.31
C LEU A 74 -8.38 3.24 3.71
N GLY A 75 -7.99 2.45 4.71
CA GLY A 75 -8.82 1.38 5.26
C GLY A 75 -8.71 1.28 6.77
N ARG A 76 -9.76 0.73 7.40
CA ARG A 76 -9.77 0.40 8.83
C ARG A 76 -9.82 -1.11 8.99
N ILE A 77 -8.98 -1.67 9.87
CA ILE A 77 -8.95 -3.10 10.12
C ILE A 77 -10.23 -3.54 10.84
N THR A 78 -11.00 -4.43 10.22
CA THR A 78 -12.23 -4.98 10.78
C THR A 78 -12.06 -6.38 11.34
N ALA A 79 -11.16 -7.17 10.76
CA ALA A 79 -10.85 -8.51 11.25
C ALA A 79 -9.40 -8.90 10.98
N ILE A 80 -8.86 -9.73 11.87
CA ILE A 80 -7.48 -10.23 11.84
C ILE A 80 -7.55 -11.73 11.61
N HIS A 81 -6.81 -12.25 10.63
CA HIS A 81 -6.80 -13.68 10.29
C HIS A 81 -5.41 -14.27 10.61
N PRO A 82 -5.21 -14.77 11.85
CA PRO A 82 -3.97 -15.44 12.22
C PRO A 82 -3.86 -16.80 11.53
N GLY A 83 -2.62 -17.15 11.14
CA GLY A 83 -2.31 -18.49 10.64
C GLY A 83 -2.22 -19.54 11.76
N PRO A 84 -1.97 -20.81 11.42
CA PRO A 84 -1.80 -21.90 12.38
C PRO A 84 -0.63 -21.67 13.35
N ASP A 85 0.34 -20.87 12.93
CA ASP A 85 1.51 -20.43 13.70
C ASP A 85 1.25 -19.19 14.57
N GLY A 86 -0.01 -18.74 14.67
CA GLY A 86 -0.40 -17.53 15.41
C GLY A 86 -0.02 -16.23 14.71
N VAL A 87 0.53 -16.29 13.50
CA VAL A 87 1.01 -15.13 12.77
C VAL A 87 -0.07 -14.59 11.83
N THR A 88 -0.46 -13.34 12.05
CA THR A 88 -1.34 -12.60 11.13
C THR A 88 -0.60 -12.25 9.85
N ARG A 89 -1.04 -12.84 8.74
CA ARG A 89 -0.57 -12.49 7.38
C ARG A 89 -1.65 -11.80 6.55
N VAL A 90 -2.91 -11.95 6.94
CA VAL A 90 -4.06 -11.41 6.21
C VAL A 90 -4.97 -10.68 7.19
N VAL A 91 -5.48 -9.53 6.75
CA VAL A 91 -6.48 -8.76 7.49
C VAL A 91 -7.66 -8.42 6.57
N SER A 92 -8.83 -8.26 7.17
CA SER A 92 -9.99 -7.65 6.51
C SER A 92 -10.04 -6.17 6.86
N LEU A 93 -10.28 -5.36 5.84
CA LEU A 93 -10.29 -3.92 5.91
C LEU A 93 -11.63 -3.42 5.41
N ARG A 94 -12.18 -2.41 6.08
CA ARG A 94 -13.28 -1.61 5.55
C ARG A 94 -12.73 -0.31 4.98
N THR A 95 -13.10 -0.02 3.75
CA THR A 95 -12.78 1.25 3.08
C THR A 95 -14.07 1.95 2.66
N SER A 96 -13.98 3.19 2.17
CA SER A 96 -15.14 3.93 1.66
C SER A 96 -15.85 3.24 0.49
N LYS A 97 -15.13 2.38 -0.26
CA LYS A 97 -15.66 1.64 -1.42
C LYS A 97 -16.21 0.26 -1.06
N GLY A 98 -15.95 -0.24 0.15
CA GLY A 98 -16.36 -1.57 0.60
C GLY A 98 -15.27 -2.31 1.37
N ASP A 99 -15.52 -3.60 1.58
CA ASP A 99 -14.67 -4.49 2.38
C ASP A 99 -13.68 -5.26 1.51
N TYR A 100 -12.42 -5.28 1.92
CA TYR A 100 -11.32 -5.92 1.19
C TYR A 100 -10.52 -6.82 2.12
N LYS A 101 -10.03 -7.95 1.59
CA LYS A 101 -8.97 -8.72 2.24
C LYS A 101 -7.63 -8.35 1.62
N ARG A 102 -6.64 -8.07 2.46
CA ARG A 102 -5.28 -7.71 2.02
C ARG A 102 -4.24 -8.39 2.88
N ALA A 103 -3.10 -8.70 2.27
CA ALA A 103 -1.96 -9.20 3.01
C ALA A 103 -1.37 -8.07 3.86
N VAL A 104 -0.78 -8.43 5.00
CA VAL A 104 -0.10 -7.47 5.89
C VAL A 104 1.06 -6.76 5.18
N SER A 105 1.65 -7.37 4.15
CA SER A 105 2.69 -6.76 3.31
C SER A 105 2.17 -5.69 2.34
N GLU A 106 0.86 -5.65 2.09
CA GLU A 106 0.21 -4.72 1.15
C GLU A 106 -0.43 -3.54 1.89
N ILE A 107 -0.16 -3.39 3.18
CA ILE A 107 -0.72 -2.34 4.02
C ILE A 107 0.36 -1.67 4.85
N CYS A 108 0.14 -0.40 5.14
CA CYS A 108 0.96 0.39 6.04
C CYS A 108 0.11 0.89 7.20
N LEU A 109 0.51 0.58 8.43
CA LEU A 109 -0.12 1.13 9.64
C LEU A 109 0.21 2.62 9.73
N LEU A 110 -0.82 3.44 9.95
CA LEU A 110 -0.61 4.85 10.23
C LEU A 110 -0.22 5.04 11.70
N PRO A 111 0.74 5.93 12.01
CA PRO A 111 1.11 6.26 13.38
C PRO A 111 0.04 7.18 13.98
N LEU A 112 -1.13 6.61 14.25
CA LEU A 112 -2.22 7.29 14.93
C LEU A 112 -2.29 6.72 16.35
N GLU A 113 -2.36 7.61 17.33
CA GLU A 113 -2.72 7.21 18.67
C GLU A 113 -4.16 6.70 18.61
N MET A 114 -4.34 5.42 18.92
CA MET A 114 -5.68 4.88 19.10
C MET A 114 -6.08 5.29 20.51
N ASP A 115 -6.98 6.26 20.62
CA ASP A 115 -7.65 6.58 21.88
C ASP A 115 -8.27 5.28 22.40
N LYS A 116 -7.74 4.79 23.52
CA LYS A 116 -8.32 3.66 24.22
C LYS A 116 -9.59 4.19 24.88
N GLU A 117 -10.73 3.93 24.27
CA GLU A 117 -12.01 4.09 24.98
C GLU A 117 -12.04 3.03 26.10
N ASP A 118 -12.09 3.52 27.34
CA ASP A 118 -12.25 2.79 28.60
C ASP A 118 -13.60 2.07 28.70
#